data_AF-A0A2J6SNK2-F1
#
_entry.id   AF-A0A2J6SNK2-F1
#
_cell.length_a   1.000
_cell.length_b   1.000
_cell.length_c   1.000
_cell.angle_alpha   90.00
_cell.angle_beta   90.00
_cell.angle_gamma   90.00
#
_symmetry.space_group_name_H-M   'P 1'
#
loop_
_entity.id
_entity.type
_entity.pdbx_description
1 polymer ?
#
loop_
_entity_poly.entity_id
_entity_poly.type
_entity_poly.pdbx_seq_one_letter_code
_entity_poly.pdbx_strand_id
1 'polypeptide(L)'
;MIRMATSGVPLSNIETVLCKASLLLKTPPSMSNIELLGGIEPLARIPHPKVIICAMLEFVEQNCGKQVGRYRDWIAKIEKDVNAQRDPSNSKLRGLQFDYDPYVKLSETGIDLGEVKQKLQYLLSSIESLQEMTGCPESCNMFSKDSQAQQNNATVSEEARIRNSRWWHQLEAARVRLIALKGNCQYHNINVENLRERVKGILSMVSILLAERENAWGRQAQIQRQETSNNQLKIIEYQTSMFEQQEIIVAQTKRDNTVMKVIAVLSALFLPGTFIATLFSVPVFNWDQENPIGPHFKTYWYFTAPITTVLVVGFSAWFLKMRYDDNLEEKRRVHITKEEEAG
;
A
#
# COMPACT_ATOMS: atom_id res chain seq x y z
N MET A 1 -39.37 -6.19 17.08
CA MET A 1 -38.51 -6.50 18.24
C MET A 1 -37.66 -7.74 18.01
N ILE A 2 -38.24 -8.94 17.89
CA ILE A 2 -37.44 -10.19 17.84
C ILE A 2 -36.56 -10.30 16.58
N ARG A 3 -37.08 -9.99 15.39
CA ARG A 3 -36.37 -10.14 14.11
C ARG A 3 -35.04 -9.36 13.99
N MET A 4 -34.94 -8.22 14.68
CA MET A 4 -33.75 -7.35 14.67
C MET A 4 -32.79 -7.69 15.82
N ALA A 5 -33.31 -8.19 16.96
CA ALA A 5 -32.48 -8.73 18.04
C ALA A 5 -31.83 -10.07 17.66
N THR A 6 -32.42 -10.82 16.73
CA THR A 6 -31.88 -12.10 16.21
C THR A 6 -31.07 -11.96 14.92
N SER A 7 -30.96 -10.78 14.31
CA SER A 7 -30.19 -10.62 13.07
C SER A 7 -28.69 -10.79 13.36
N GLY A 8 -28.10 -11.85 12.81
CA GLY A 8 -26.70 -12.24 13.01
C GLY A 8 -26.46 -13.23 14.16
N VAL A 9 -27.51 -13.76 14.79
CA VAL A 9 -27.38 -14.90 15.71
C VAL A 9 -27.38 -16.19 14.87
N PRO A 10 -26.33 -17.04 14.93
CA PRO A 10 -26.30 -18.28 14.15
C PRO A 10 -27.48 -19.18 14.55
N LEU A 11 -28.07 -19.91 13.58
CA LEU A 11 -29.28 -20.73 13.80
C LEU A 11 -29.16 -21.69 15.01
N SER A 12 -27.97 -22.24 15.27
CA SER A 12 -27.67 -23.09 16.44
C SER A 12 -27.90 -22.39 17.78
N ASN A 13 -27.71 -21.07 17.81
CA ASN A 13 -27.92 -20.26 19.00
C ASN A 13 -29.41 -19.92 19.20
N ILE A 14 -30.21 -19.93 18.14
CA ILE A 14 -31.67 -19.76 18.23
C ILE A 14 -32.32 -21.03 18.78
N GLU A 15 -31.83 -22.21 18.39
CA GLU A 15 -32.25 -23.48 18.99
C GLU A 15 -31.90 -23.55 20.48
N THR A 16 -30.72 -23.07 20.89
CA THR A 16 -30.37 -22.97 22.32
C THR A 16 -31.17 -21.89 23.06
N VAL A 17 -31.60 -20.81 22.41
CA VAL A 17 -32.59 -19.85 22.97
C VAL A 17 -33.91 -20.54 23.23
N LEU A 18 -34.44 -21.27 22.25
CA LEU A 18 -35.69 -22.01 22.38
C LEU A 18 -35.58 -23.12 23.44
N CYS A 19 -34.45 -23.83 23.49
CA CYS A 19 -34.18 -24.85 24.51
C CYS A 19 -34.01 -24.23 25.91
N LYS A 20 -33.28 -23.13 26.10
CA LYS A 20 -33.16 -22.44 27.40
C LYS A 20 -34.46 -21.78 27.83
N ALA A 21 -35.21 -21.18 26.91
CA ALA A 21 -36.55 -20.69 27.19
C ALA A 21 -37.44 -21.85 27.64
N SER A 22 -37.40 -23.00 26.96
CA SER A 22 -38.09 -24.24 27.34
C SER A 22 -37.62 -24.81 28.70
N LEU A 23 -36.33 -24.65 29.04
CA LEU A 23 -35.75 -25.08 30.32
C LEU A 23 -36.12 -24.15 31.48
N LEU A 24 -36.20 -22.83 31.25
CA LEU A 24 -36.69 -21.83 32.21
C LEU A 24 -38.21 -21.91 32.42
N LEU A 25 -38.94 -22.35 31.40
CA LEU A 25 -40.34 -22.81 31.48
C LEU A 25 -40.51 -24.08 32.32
N LYS A 26 -39.42 -24.77 32.64
CA LYS A 26 -39.36 -26.03 33.40
C LYS A 26 -38.54 -25.82 34.67
N THR A 27 -38.99 -24.94 35.55
CA THR A 27 -38.41 -24.81 36.91
C THR A 27 -38.53 -26.14 37.67
N PRO A 28 -37.47 -26.61 38.38
CA PRO A 28 -37.53 -27.80 39.24
C PRO A 28 -38.41 -27.56 40.49
N PRO A 29 -38.98 -28.62 41.09
CA PRO A 29 -39.80 -28.50 42.28
C PRO A 29 -38.89 -28.36 43.50
N SER A 30 -38.80 -27.17 44.07
CA SER A 30 -38.33 -27.02 45.44
C SER A 30 -39.09 -25.89 46.12
N MET A 31 -40.25 -26.22 46.67
CA MET A 31 -40.63 -25.92 48.05
C MET A 31 -42.04 -26.47 48.32
N SER A 32 -42.12 -27.27 49.39
CA SER A 32 -43.29 -27.81 50.09
C SER A 32 -44.22 -28.77 49.34
N ASN A 33 -44.03 -30.06 49.63
CA ASN A 33 -45.09 -31.05 49.66
C ASN A 33 -46.27 -30.51 50.47
N ILE A 34 -47.38 -30.23 49.81
CA ILE A 34 -48.70 -30.30 50.43
C ILE A 34 -49.44 -31.32 49.57
N GLU A 35 -49.49 -32.56 50.05
CA GLU A 35 -50.38 -33.58 49.53
C GLU A 35 -51.81 -33.08 49.74
N LEU A 36 -52.50 -32.71 48.65
CA LEU A 36 -53.96 -32.60 48.65
C LEU A 36 -54.52 -33.58 47.63
N LEU A 37 -55.33 -34.50 48.16
CA LEU A 37 -56.12 -35.51 47.48
C LEU A 37 -56.90 -34.93 46.28
N GLY A 38 -56.88 -35.63 45.15
CA GLY A 38 -57.80 -35.40 44.03
C GLY A 38 -57.08 -34.97 42.74
N GLY A 39 -56.95 -35.92 41.82
CA GLY A 39 -56.28 -35.71 40.55
C GLY A 39 -56.95 -34.64 39.69
N ILE A 40 -56.16 -33.65 39.26
CA ILE A 40 -56.03 -33.09 37.91
C ILE A 40 -54.73 -32.24 37.93
N GLU A 41 -53.61 -32.82 37.49
CA GLU A 41 -52.55 -32.08 36.79
C GLU A 41 -52.66 -32.50 35.31
N PRO A 42 -52.68 -31.59 34.32
CA PRO A 42 -51.61 -30.61 34.12
C PRO A 42 -52.10 -29.28 33.48
N LEU A 43 -52.25 -28.20 34.25
CA LEU A 43 -52.36 -26.83 33.69
C LEU A 43 -51.26 -25.89 34.20
N ALA A 44 -50.15 -26.46 34.65
CA ALA A 44 -48.92 -25.73 34.89
C ALA A 44 -48.12 -25.63 33.59
N ARG A 45 -48.27 -24.55 32.76
CA ARG A 45 -47.18 -24.12 31.82
C ARG A 45 -47.35 -22.90 30.91
N ILE A 46 -48.21 -21.92 31.15
CA ILE A 46 -48.19 -20.71 30.28
C ILE A 46 -47.44 -19.58 31.02
N PRO A 47 -46.14 -19.35 30.73
CA PRO A 47 -45.38 -18.26 31.33
C PRO A 47 -45.90 -16.94 30.76
N HIS A 48 -45.91 -15.90 31.60
CA HIS A 48 -46.28 -14.56 31.18
C HIS A 48 -45.46 -14.13 29.94
N PRO A 49 -46.06 -13.53 28.89
CA PRO A 49 -45.36 -13.14 27.66
C PRO A 49 -44.10 -12.30 27.90
N LYS A 50 -44.15 -11.38 28.88
CA LYS A 50 -42.96 -10.63 29.32
C LYS A 50 -41.82 -11.52 29.80
N VAL A 51 -42.07 -12.61 30.53
CA VAL A 51 -41.02 -13.52 31.01
C VAL A 51 -40.31 -14.19 29.84
N ILE A 52 -41.06 -14.59 28.80
CA ILE A 52 -40.48 -15.15 27.56
C ILE A 52 -39.60 -14.11 26.87
N ILE A 53 -40.10 -12.87 26.72
CA ILE A 53 -39.35 -11.79 26.08
C ILE A 53 -38.09 -11.44 26.90
N CYS A 54 -38.17 -11.40 28.23
CA CYS A 54 -37.02 -11.17 29.10
C CYS A 54 -35.93 -12.23 28.89
N ALA A 55 -36.29 -13.50 28.87
CA ALA A 55 -35.34 -14.60 28.67
C ALA A 55 -34.67 -14.53 27.28
N MET A 56 -35.40 -14.10 26.25
CA MET A 56 -34.81 -13.87 24.92
C MET A 56 -33.81 -12.71 24.95
N LEU A 57 -34.14 -11.61 25.60
CA LEU A 57 -33.25 -10.45 25.71
C LEU A 57 -31.99 -10.75 26.54
N GLU A 58 -32.12 -11.50 27.65
CA GLU A 58 -31.01 -12.00 28.47
C GLU A 58 -30.03 -12.85 27.63
N PHE A 59 -30.55 -13.68 26.73
CA PHE A 59 -29.68 -14.47 25.86
C PHE A 59 -28.90 -13.60 24.85
N VAL A 60 -29.57 -12.63 24.24
CA VAL A 60 -28.91 -11.72 23.28
C VAL A 60 -27.85 -10.90 24.01
N GLU A 61 -28.13 -10.42 25.22
CA GLU A 61 -27.16 -9.72 26.07
C GLU A 61 -25.95 -10.62 26.38
N GLN A 62 -26.16 -11.87 26.78
CA GLN A 62 -25.07 -12.81 27.05
C GLN A 62 -24.19 -13.06 25.81
N ASN A 63 -24.80 -13.12 24.62
CA ASN A 63 -24.06 -13.27 23.37
C ASN A 63 -23.25 -12.01 23.04
N CYS A 64 -23.85 -10.82 23.20
CA CYS A 64 -23.15 -9.54 23.05
C CYS A 64 -21.97 -9.45 24.03
N GLY A 65 -22.15 -9.79 25.31
CA GLY A 65 -21.09 -9.80 26.30
C GLY A 65 -19.90 -10.70 25.91
N LYS A 66 -20.17 -11.90 25.40
CA LYS A 66 -19.13 -12.81 24.88
C LYS A 66 -18.39 -12.24 23.66
N GLN A 67 -19.11 -11.60 22.73
CA GLN A 67 -18.48 -10.95 21.58
C GLN A 67 -17.55 -9.81 22.02
N VAL A 68 -18.03 -8.96 22.93
CA VAL A 68 -17.25 -7.85 23.49
C VAL A 68 -15.99 -8.36 24.22
N GLY A 69 -16.08 -9.48 24.93
CA GLY A 69 -14.93 -10.14 25.55
C GLY A 69 -13.87 -10.57 24.52
N ARG A 70 -14.29 -11.26 23.45
CA ARG A 70 -13.37 -11.67 22.38
C ARG A 70 -12.66 -10.49 21.71
N TYR A 71 -13.39 -9.41 21.43
CA TYR A 71 -12.79 -8.21 20.86
C TYR A 71 -11.81 -7.53 21.82
N ARG A 72 -12.10 -7.49 23.13
CA ARG A 72 -11.18 -6.96 24.15
C ARG A 72 -9.83 -7.67 24.12
N ASP A 73 -9.85 -9.01 24.15
CA ASP A 73 -8.62 -9.81 24.19
C ASP A 73 -7.80 -9.64 22.90
N TRP A 74 -8.49 -9.61 21.76
CA TRP A 74 -7.87 -9.38 20.47
C TRP A 74 -7.26 -7.97 20.34
N ILE A 75 -7.96 -6.93 20.78
CA ILE A 75 -7.44 -5.54 20.81
C ILE A 75 -6.19 -5.47 21.70
N ALA A 76 -6.22 -6.10 22.88
CA ALA A 76 -5.08 -6.12 23.79
C ALA A 76 -3.85 -6.79 23.17
N LYS A 77 -4.04 -7.86 22.39
CA LYS A 77 -2.96 -8.52 21.65
C LYS A 77 -2.33 -7.56 20.63
N ILE A 78 -3.14 -6.88 19.81
CA ILE A 78 -2.63 -5.95 18.81
C ILE A 78 -1.94 -4.75 19.44
N GLU A 79 -2.50 -4.20 20.52
CA GLU A 79 -1.89 -3.08 21.22
C GLU A 79 -0.49 -3.46 21.74
N LYS A 80 -0.31 -4.68 22.25
CA LYS A 80 0.99 -5.20 22.65
C LYS A 80 1.96 -5.28 21.47
N ASP A 81 1.51 -5.79 20.32
CA ASP A 81 2.33 -5.91 19.12
C ASP A 81 2.74 -4.54 18.56
N VAL A 82 1.82 -3.58 18.52
CA VAL A 82 2.06 -2.20 18.08
C VAL A 82 3.02 -1.47 19.03
N ASN A 83 2.84 -1.62 20.35
CA ASN A 83 3.76 -1.05 21.34
C ASN A 83 5.17 -1.67 21.26
N ALA A 84 5.27 -2.97 20.98
CA ALA A 84 6.55 -3.63 20.78
C ALA A 84 7.31 -3.08 19.54
N GLN A 85 6.60 -2.68 18.49
CA GLN A 85 7.22 -2.05 17.31
C GLN A 85 7.65 -0.60 17.57
N ARG A 86 6.97 0.09 18.48
CA ARG A 86 7.33 1.47 18.88
C ARG A 86 8.63 1.51 19.68
N ASP A 87 8.93 0.46 20.43
CA ASP A 87 10.08 0.45 21.35
C ASP A 87 11.42 0.54 20.58
N PRO A 88 12.21 1.60 20.78
CA PRO A 88 13.47 1.79 20.08
C PRO A 88 14.55 0.78 20.47
N SER A 89 14.43 0.13 21.63
CA SER A 89 15.39 -0.86 22.13
C SER A 89 15.34 -2.20 21.37
N ASN A 90 14.22 -2.48 20.69
CA ASN A 90 13.93 -3.76 20.06
C ASN A 90 14.10 -3.70 18.53
N SER A 91 15.33 -3.44 18.08
CA SER A 91 15.66 -3.24 16.64
C SER A 91 15.30 -4.42 15.73
N LYS A 92 15.20 -5.65 16.28
CA LYS A 92 14.79 -6.87 15.56
C LYS A 92 13.31 -6.91 15.16
N LEU A 93 12.42 -6.24 15.88
CA LEU A 93 10.96 -6.30 15.66
C LEU A 93 10.43 -5.19 14.74
N ARG A 94 11.27 -4.23 14.34
CA ARG A 94 10.90 -3.10 13.48
C ARG A 94 10.51 -3.51 12.04
N GLY A 95 10.76 -4.77 11.69
CA GLY A 95 10.42 -5.40 10.42
C GLY A 95 9.40 -6.53 10.50
N LEU A 96 8.67 -6.70 11.62
CA LEU A 96 7.60 -7.71 11.66
C LEU A 96 6.49 -7.30 10.68
N GLN A 97 6.56 -7.89 9.50
CA GLN A 97 5.48 -7.90 8.52
C GLN A 97 4.35 -8.69 9.18
N PHE A 98 3.32 -8.00 9.65
CA PHE A 98 2.12 -8.69 10.08
C PHE A 98 1.64 -9.55 8.90
N ASP A 99 1.27 -10.80 9.17
CA ASP A 99 0.70 -11.73 8.17
C ASP A 99 -0.63 -11.19 7.58
N TYR A 100 -1.14 -10.10 8.14
CA TYR A 100 -2.33 -9.35 7.77
C TYR A 100 -2.08 -7.85 7.92
N ASP A 101 -2.76 -6.98 7.16
CA ASP A 101 -2.65 -5.53 7.39
C ASP A 101 -3.35 -5.15 8.71
N PRO A 102 -2.60 -4.72 9.76
CA PRO A 102 -3.17 -4.40 11.06
C PRO A 102 -4.14 -3.23 10.98
N TYR A 103 -3.96 -2.29 10.04
CA TYR A 103 -4.84 -1.14 9.88
C TYR A 103 -6.23 -1.56 9.41
N VAL A 104 -6.29 -2.40 8.37
CA VAL A 104 -7.54 -2.92 7.80
C VAL A 104 -8.30 -3.73 8.84
N LYS A 105 -7.63 -4.67 9.51
CA LYS A 105 -8.28 -5.54 10.49
C LYS A 105 -8.79 -4.76 11.70
N LEU A 106 -8.05 -3.76 12.17
CA LEU A 106 -8.48 -2.91 13.27
C LEU A 106 -9.69 -2.04 12.88
N SER A 107 -9.72 -1.55 11.63
CA SER A 107 -10.88 -0.84 11.08
C SER A 107 -12.12 -1.73 11.02
N GLU A 108 -12.00 -2.96 10.50
CA GLU A 108 -13.09 -3.96 10.50
C GLU A 108 -13.65 -4.17 11.90
N THR A 109 -12.78 -4.40 12.89
CA THR A 109 -13.25 -4.59 14.27
C THR A 109 -13.92 -3.33 14.86
N GLY A 110 -13.48 -2.13 14.46
CA GLY A 110 -14.14 -0.89 14.84
C GLY A 110 -15.57 -0.78 14.27
N ILE A 111 -15.80 -1.32 13.06
CA ILE A 111 -17.11 -1.41 12.42
C ILE A 111 -17.98 -2.45 13.15
N ASP A 112 -17.44 -3.64 13.40
CA ASP A 112 -18.15 -4.72 14.11
C ASP A 112 -18.58 -4.30 15.52
N LEU A 113 -17.71 -3.59 16.26
CA LEU A 113 -18.06 -2.99 17.55
C LEU A 113 -19.20 -1.98 17.43
N GLY A 114 -19.24 -1.23 16.33
CA GLY A 114 -20.34 -0.32 16.00
C GLY A 114 -21.67 -1.06 15.84
N GLU A 115 -21.67 -2.22 15.17
CA GLU A 115 -22.86 -3.06 15.03
C GLU A 115 -23.33 -3.60 16.40
N VAL A 116 -22.40 -4.08 17.22
CA VAL A 116 -22.72 -4.56 18.58
C VAL A 116 -23.31 -3.45 19.44
N LYS A 117 -22.77 -2.23 19.36
CA LYS A 117 -23.33 -1.05 20.03
C LYS A 117 -24.77 -0.78 19.59
N GLN A 118 -25.05 -0.79 18.29
CA GLN A 118 -26.41 -0.57 17.77
C GLN A 118 -27.38 -1.63 18.32
N LYS A 119 -26.96 -2.89 18.37
CA LYS A 119 -27.76 -3.98 18.98
C LYS A 119 -28.03 -3.71 20.46
N LEU A 120 -27.02 -3.31 21.23
CA LEU A 120 -27.18 -2.98 22.66
C LEU A 120 -28.10 -1.78 22.88
N GLN A 121 -27.99 -0.73 22.06
CA GLN A 121 -28.90 0.43 22.12
C GLN A 121 -30.34 0.04 21.80
N TYR A 122 -30.55 -0.81 20.78
CA TYR A 122 -31.87 -1.34 20.46
C TYR A 122 -32.46 -2.18 21.61
N LEU A 123 -31.64 -3.02 22.25
CA LEU A 123 -32.04 -3.79 23.43
C LEU A 123 -32.44 -2.87 24.58
N LEU A 124 -31.66 -1.82 24.85
CA LEU A 124 -31.98 -0.83 25.88
C LEU A 124 -33.32 -0.15 25.63
N SER A 125 -33.57 0.33 24.41
CA SER A 125 -34.87 0.91 24.05
C SER A 125 -36.02 -0.09 24.14
N SER A 126 -35.77 -1.35 23.75
CA SER A 126 -36.79 -2.42 23.88
C SER A 126 -37.11 -2.73 25.34
N ILE A 127 -36.10 -2.73 26.22
CA ILE A 127 -36.27 -2.91 27.67
C ILE A 127 -37.08 -1.76 28.26
N GLU A 128 -36.82 -0.51 27.84
CA GLU A 128 -37.57 0.68 28.29
C GLU A 128 -39.05 0.60 27.89
N SER A 129 -39.35 0.26 26.64
CA SER A 129 -40.74 0.03 26.20
C SER A 129 -41.41 -1.12 26.96
N LEU A 130 -40.68 -2.19 27.30
CA LEU A 130 -41.19 -3.31 28.10
C LEU A 130 -41.46 -2.93 29.57
N GLN A 131 -40.68 -1.99 30.11
CA GLN A 131 -40.87 -1.44 31.45
C GLN A 131 -42.11 -0.52 31.51
N GLU A 132 -42.38 0.24 30.44
CA GLU A 132 -43.55 1.14 30.34
C GLU A 132 -44.88 0.40 30.18
N MET A 133 -44.90 -0.79 29.56
CA MET A 133 -46.12 -1.58 29.37
C MET A 133 -46.60 -2.20 30.69
N THR A 134 -47.29 -1.47 31.56
CA THR A 134 -47.87 -2.01 32.82
C THR A 134 -49.24 -2.68 32.67
N GLY A 135 -49.71 -2.88 31.43
CA GLY A 135 -51.07 -3.34 31.12
C GLY A 135 -51.53 -4.53 31.95
N CYS A 136 -52.44 -4.26 32.90
CA CYS A 136 -53.39 -5.26 33.37
C CYS A 136 -54.20 -5.74 32.17
N PRO A 137 -54.49 -7.05 32.02
CA PRO A 137 -55.44 -7.50 31.02
C PRO A 137 -56.80 -6.86 31.31
N GLU A 138 -57.35 -6.12 30.34
CA GLU A 138 -58.71 -5.54 30.38
C GLU A 138 -59.83 -6.60 30.58
N SER A 139 -59.48 -7.90 30.61
CA SER A 139 -60.44 -9.00 30.78
C SER A 139 -60.71 -9.40 32.24
N CYS A 140 -60.21 -8.69 33.26
CA CYS A 140 -60.67 -8.88 34.65
C CYS A 140 -61.95 -8.08 34.98
N ASN A 141 -62.83 -7.85 33.99
CA ASN A 141 -64.21 -7.41 34.21
C ASN A 141 -65.20 -8.59 34.15
N MET A 142 -64.83 -9.76 34.69
CA MET A 142 -65.77 -10.90 34.82
C MET A 142 -66.40 -11.01 36.23
N PHE A 143 -66.43 -9.90 36.98
CA PHE A 143 -67.25 -9.77 38.19
C PHE A 143 -67.85 -8.37 38.24
N SER A 144 -68.91 -8.15 37.48
CA SER A 144 -69.96 -7.26 37.93
C SER A 144 -71.29 -7.69 37.34
N LYS A 145 -72.18 -8.08 38.26
CA LYS A 145 -73.61 -8.42 38.09
C LYS A 145 -73.88 -9.81 37.52
N ASP A 146 -73.99 -10.77 38.43
CA ASP A 146 -75.29 -11.37 38.68
C ASP A 146 -75.34 -11.88 40.13
N SER A 147 -76.19 -11.21 40.91
CA SER A 147 -76.67 -11.75 42.17
C SER A 147 -77.57 -12.95 41.82
N GLN A 148 -77.19 -14.12 42.32
CA GLN A 148 -77.94 -15.40 42.41
C GLN A 148 -77.33 -16.56 41.61
N ALA A 149 -76.33 -17.22 42.21
CA ALA A 149 -76.16 -18.68 42.16
C ALA A 149 -75.08 -19.07 43.19
N GLN A 150 -75.50 -19.26 44.43
CA GLN A 150 -74.66 -19.74 45.52
C GLN A 150 -74.77 -21.27 45.58
N GLN A 151 -73.63 -21.92 45.87
CA GLN A 151 -73.40 -23.36 46.05
C GLN A 151 -72.91 -24.11 44.81
N ASN A 152 -71.61 -23.87 44.51
CA ASN A 152 -70.60 -24.81 43.97
C ASN A 152 -69.24 -24.10 43.71
N ASN A 153 -69.11 -22.81 44.05
CA ASN A 153 -68.06 -21.93 43.52
C ASN A 153 -66.93 -21.56 44.51
N ALA A 154 -66.83 -22.21 45.68
CA ALA A 154 -65.78 -21.89 46.67
C ALA A 154 -64.38 -22.33 46.21
N THR A 155 -64.27 -23.48 45.54
CA THR A 155 -63.01 -23.98 44.96
C THR A 155 -62.58 -23.13 43.75
N VAL A 156 -63.53 -22.76 42.88
CA VAL A 156 -63.29 -21.95 41.68
C VAL A 156 -62.84 -20.51 42.02
N SER A 157 -63.40 -19.92 43.09
CA SER A 157 -63.00 -18.59 43.57
C SER A 157 -61.58 -18.58 44.16
N GLU A 158 -61.19 -19.63 44.86
CA GLU A 158 -59.86 -19.74 45.46
C GLU A 158 -58.79 -20.03 44.40
N GLU A 159 -59.09 -20.89 43.42
CA GLU A 159 -58.23 -21.14 42.26
C GLU A 159 -57.98 -19.88 41.41
N ALA A 160 -58.99 -19.03 41.22
CA ALA A 160 -58.83 -17.75 40.52
C ALA A 160 -57.92 -16.78 41.29
N ARG A 161 -58.04 -16.75 42.62
CA ARG A 161 -57.22 -15.91 43.51
C ARG A 161 -55.74 -16.37 43.52
N ILE A 162 -55.53 -17.68 43.58
CA ILE A 162 -54.20 -18.31 43.49
C ILE A 162 -53.57 -18.06 42.11
N ARG A 163 -54.34 -18.13 41.02
CA ARG A 163 -53.87 -17.79 39.67
C ARG A 163 -53.42 -16.34 39.57
N ASN A 164 -54.20 -15.40 40.10
CA ASN A 164 -53.87 -13.98 40.06
C ASN A 164 -52.59 -13.69 40.86
N SER A 165 -52.44 -14.25 42.06
CA SER A 165 -51.22 -14.13 42.86
C SER A 165 -49.97 -14.68 42.13
N ARG A 166 -50.04 -15.88 41.53
CA ARG A 166 -48.93 -16.44 40.75
C ARG A 166 -48.59 -15.59 39.52
N TRP A 167 -49.59 -15.03 38.86
CA TRP A 167 -49.40 -14.15 37.70
C TRP A 167 -48.67 -12.85 38.09
N TRP A 168 -49.06 -12.22 39.19
CA TRP A 168 -48.37 -11.06 39.77
C TRP A 168 -46.93 -11.38 40.21
N HIS A 169 -46.69 -12.53 40.83
CA HIS A 169 -45.33 -12.95 41.20
C HIS A 169 -44.42 -13.15 39.98
N GLN A 170 -44.94 -13.72 38.88
CA GLN A 170 -44.17 -13.86 37.63
C GLN A 170 -43.85 -12.50 37.00
N LEU A 171 -44.79 -11.55 37.08
CA LEU A 171 -44.61 -10.19 36.56
C LEU A 171 -43.56 -9.41 37.35
N GLU A 172 -43.60 -9.49 38.68
CA GLU A 172 -42.64 -8.79 39.55
C GLU A 172 -41.24 -9.41 39.44
N ALA A 173 -41.15 -10.74 39.35
CA ALA A 173 -39.88 -11.41 39.06
C ALA A 173 -39.29 -11.01 37.70
N ALA A 174 -40.13 -10.85 36.66
CA ALA A 174 -39.70 -10.34 35.36
C ALA A 174 -39.22 -8.88 35.43
N ARG A 175 -39.89 -8.04 36.22
CA ARG A 175 -39.51 -6.63 36.41
C ARG A 175 -38.12 -6.49 37.03
N VAL A 176 -37.82 -7.26 38.08
CA VAL A 176 -36.50 -7.26 38.72
C VAL A 176 -35.41 -7.72 37.75
N ARG A 177 -35.68 -8.79 36.97
CA ARG A 177 -34.75 -9.27 35.93
C ARG A 177 -34.51 -8.23 34.83
N LEU A 178 -35.53 -7.52 34.39
CA LEU A 178 -35.39 -6.44 33.40
C LEU A 178 -34.52 -5.28 33.90
N ILE A 179 -34.63 -4.91 35.19
CA ILE A 179 -33.80 -3.86 35.78
C ILE A 179 -32.33 -4.30 35.82
N ALA A 180 -32.06 -5.55 36.24
CA ALA A 180 -30.71 -6.11 36.21
C ALA A 180 -30.15 -6.18 34.79
N LEU A 181 -30.97 -6.63 33.84
CA LEU A 181 -30.60 -6.70 32.42
C LEU A 181 -30.30 -5.31 31.83
N LYS A 182 -31.08 -4.28 32.19
CA LYS A 182 -30.81 -2.89 31.79
C LYS A 182 -29.44 -2.44 32.25
N GLY A 183 -29.08 -2.71 33.51
CA GLY A 183 -27.76 -2.40 34.06
C GLY A 183 -26.62 -3.10 33.32
N ASN A 184 -26.78 -4.40 33.00
CA ASN A 184 -25.78 -5.15 32.26
C ASN A 184 -25.61 -4.62 30.82
N CYS A 185 -26.70 -4.33 30.12
CA CYS A 185 -26.67 -3.73 28.78
C CYS A 185 -25.99 -2.36 28.79
N GLN A 186 -26.25 -1.52 29.79
CA GLN A 186 -25.57 -0.23 29.95
C GLN A 186 -24.07 -0.40 30.19
N TYR A 187 -23.68 -1.33 31.05
CA TYR A 187 -22.29 -1.66 31.31
C TYR A 187 -21.55 -2.13 30.04
N HIS A 188 -22.16 -3.06 29.29
CA HIS A 188 -21.59 -3.54 28.04
C HIS A 188 -21.51 -2.42 26.98
N ASN A 189 -22.49 -1.53 26.92
CA ASN A 189 -22.48 -0.39 26.00
C ASN A 189 -21.30 0.57 26.29
N ILE A 190 -21.08 0.94 27.56
CA ILE A 190 -19.93 1.76 27.96
C ILE A 190 -18.61 1.06 27.62
N ASN A 191 -18.52 -0.24 27.85
CA ASN A 191 -17.31 -0.99 27.53
C ASN A 191 -17.02 -1.03 26.02
N VAL A 192 -18.06 -1.16 25.18
CA VAL A 192 -17.91 -1.11 23.73
C VAL A 192 -17.41 0.27 23.27
N GLU A 193 -17.92 1.36 23.85
CA GLU A 193 -17.42 2.71 23.56
C GLU A 193 -15.95 2.87 23.91
N ASN A 194 -15.56 2.42 25.11
CA ASN A 194 -14.17 2.46 25.54
C ASN A 194 -13.26 1.66 24.60
N LEU A 195 -13.69 0.48 24.15
CA LEU A 195 -12.94 -0.31 23.18
C LEU A 195 -12.87 0.37 21.82
N ARG A 196 -13.93 1.04 21.38
CA ARG A 196 -13.97 1.78 20.11
C ARG A 196 -13.03 2.98 20.13
N GLU A 197 -12.98 3.73 21.23
CA GLU A 197 -12.01 4.82 21.40
C GLU A 197 -10.57 4.29 21.43
N ARG A 198 -10.32 3.15 22.10
CA ARG A 198 -9.01 2.48 22.04
C ARG A 198 -8.63 2.07 20.63
N VAL A 199 -9.55 1.49 19.86
CA VAL A 199 -9.34 1.14 18.45
C VAL A 199 -8.96 2.37 17.63
N LYS A 200 -9.67 3.51 17.79
CA LYS A 200 -9.30 4.76 17.11
C LYS A 200 -7.91 5.23 17.50
N GLY A 201 -7.56 5.16 18.79
CA GLY A 201 -6.23 5.53 19.28
C GLY A 201 -5.12 4.68 18.68
N ILE A 202 -5.30 3.36 18.66
CA ILE A 202 -4.35 2.41 18.04
C ILE A 202 -4.27 2.65 16.53
N LEU A 203 -5.41 2.90 15.85
CA LEU A 203 -5.43 3.19 14.42
C LEU A 203 -4.61 4.45 14.08
N SER A 204 -4.78 5.52 14.87
CA SER A 204 -4.00 6.74 14.76
C SER A 204 -2.51 6.46 14.95
N MET A 205 -2.16 5.70 15.99
CA MET A 205 -0.78 5.32 16.26
C MET A 205 -0.16 4.50 15.11
N VAL A 206 -0.88 3.51 14.60
CA VAL A 206 -0.43 2.71 13.45
C VAL A 206 -0.24 3.61 12.23
N SER A 207 -1.14 4.55 11.98
CA SER A 207 -1.02 5.49 10.85
C SER A 207 0.23 6.37 10.95
N ILE A 208 0.57 6.82 12.16
CA ILE A 208 1.79 7.59 12.42
C ILE A 208 3.02 6.71 12.16
N LEU A 209 3.05 5.47 12.63
CA LEU A 209 4.17 4.55 12.39
C LEU A 209 4.36 4.24 10.90
N LEU A 210 3.27 4.09 10.15
CA LEU A 210 3.31 3.92 8.70
C LEU A 210 3.89 5.15 8.01
N ALA A 211 3.45 6.35 8.40
CA ALA A 211 3.98 7.61 7.88
C ALA A 211 5.46 7.80 8.21
N GLU A 212 5.89 7.48 9.45
CA GLU A 212 7.31 7.52 9.84
C GLU A 212 8.17 6.58 8.98
N ARG A 213 7.65 5.38 8.69
CA ARG A 213 8.29 4.40 7.82
C ARG A 213 8.40 4.94 6.39
N GLU A 214 7.31 5.47 5.83
CA GLU A 214 7.30 6.04 4.47
C GLU A 214 8.27 7.22 4.36
N ASN A 215 8.31 8.09 5.37
CA ASN A 215 9.26 9.19 5.45
C ASN A 215 10.72 8.69 5.50
N ALA A 216 10.99 7.57 6.17
CA ALA A 216 12.33 6.97 6.20
C ALA A 216 12.76 6.42 4.83
N TRP A 217 11.85 5.74 4.11
CA TRP A 217 12.08 5.33 2.73
C TRP A 217 12.30 6.52 1.80
N GLY A 218 11.52 7.59 1.97
CA GLY A 218 11.67 8.84 1.22
C GLY A 218 13.06 9.48 1.41
N ARG A 219 13.56 9.54 2.66
CA ARG A 219 14.92 10.03 2.94
C ARG A 219 15.99 9.19 2.26
N GLN A 220 15.87 7.87 2.27
CA GLN A 220 16.84 6.99 1.61
C GLN A 220 16.83 7.18 0.09
N ALA A 221 15.65 7.30 -0.51
CA ALA A 221 15.51 7.58 -1.93
C ALA A 221 16.12 8.95 -2.31
N GLN A 222 16.01 9.96 -1.44
CA GLN A 222 16.66 11.26 -1.65
C GLN A 222 18.19 11.17 -1.58
N ILE A 223 18.75 10.42 -0.61
CA ILE A 223 20.19 10.21 -0.50
C ILE A 223 20.73 9.54 -1.77
N GLN A 224 20.07 8.48 -2.26
CA GLN A 224 20.45 7.84 -3.51
C GLN A 224 20.40 8.81 -4.70
N ARG A 225 19.35 9.64 -4.81
CA ARG A 225 19.28 10.66 -5.86
C ARG A 225 20.45 11.63 -5.77
N GLN A 226 20.81 12.09 -4.57
CA GLN A 226 21.95 12.99 -4.38
C GLN A 226 23.27 12.32 -4.79
N GLU A 227 23.48 11.06 -4.42
CA GLU A 227 24.64 10.27 -4.84
C GLU A 227 24.71 10.14 -6.35
N THR A 228 23.58 9.84 -7.01
CA THR A 228 23.54 9.76 -8.48
C THR A 228 23.86 11.10 -9.13
N SER A 229 23.29 12.22 -8.64
CA SER A 229 23.60 13.56 -9.15
C SER A 229 25.08 13.90 -8.96
N ASN A 230 25.65 13.60 -7.79
CA ASN A 230 27.07 13.81 -7.53
C ASN A 230 27.96 12.97 -8.46
N ASN A 231 27.56 11.71 -8.73
CA ASN A 231 28.29 10.86 -9.66
C ASN A 231 28.22 11.39 -11.10
N GLN A 232 27.07 11.91 -11.55
CA GLN A 232 26.93 12.55 -12.86
C GLN A 232 27.77 13.83 -12.96
N LEU A 233 27.78 14.67 -11.92
CA LEU A 233 28.60 15.89 -11.88
C LEU A 233 30.10 15.59 -12.03
N LYS A 234 30.59 14.54 -11.36
CA LYS A 234 31.99 14.09 -11.52
C LYS A 234 32.29 13.68 -12.96
N ILE A 235 31.37 12.98 -13.63
CA ILE A 235 31.55 12.59 -15.03
C ILE A 235 31.65 13.83 -15.92
N ILE A 236 30.78 14.82 -15.72
CA ILE A 236 30.81 16.07 -16.48
C ILE A 236 32.13 16.81 -16.25
N GLU A 237 32.61 16.88 -15.01
CA GLU A 237 33.90 17.49 -14.67
C GLU A 237 35.09 16.80 -15.37
N TYR A 238 35.09 15.45 -15.40
CA TYR A 238 36.06 14.70 -16.18
C TYR A 238 35.92 14.97 -17.69
N GLN A 239 34.70 15.07 -18.22
CA GLN A 239 34.50 15.37 -19.63
C GLN A 239 35.00 16.77 -20.00
N THR A 240 34.72 17.78 -19.18
CA THR A 240 35.20 19.15 -19.42
C THR A 240 36.72 19.23 -19.42
N SER A 241 37.39 18.58 -18.45
CA SER A 241 38.87 18.54 -18.43
C SER A 241 39.45 17.77 -19.62
N MET A 242 38.78 16.72 -20.10
CA MET A 242 39.18 16.02 -21.31
C MET A 242 39.00 16.88 -22.57
N PHE A 243 37.93 17.68 -22.67
CA PHE A 243 37.72 18.60 -23.79
C PHE A 243 38.81 19.68 -23.87
N GLU A 244 39.23 20.24 -22.72
CA GLU A 244 40.35 21.17 -22.67
C GLU A 244 41.65 20.54 -23.20
N GLN A 245 41.92 19.28 -22.84
CA GLN A 245 43.09 18.57 -23.36
C GLN A 245 42.97 18.29 -24.87
N GLN A 246 41.78 17.95 -25.35
CA GLN A 246 41.53 17.73 -26.77
C GLN A 246 41.76 19.01 -27.60
N GLU A 247 41.40 20.19 -27.08
CA GLU A 247 41.66 21.45 -27.76
C GLU A 247 43.16 21.67 -28.01
N ILE A 248 43.99 21.38 -27.01
CA ILE A 248 45.46 21.47 -27.12
C ILE A 248 45.97 20.47 -28.17
N ILE A 249 45.49 19.22 -28.13
CA ILE A 249 45.88 18.20 -29.12
C ILE A 249 45.47 18.63 -30.52
N VAL A 250 44.25 19.10 -30.74
CA VAL A 250 43.79 19.59 -32.05
C VAL A 250 44.64 20.76 -32.52
N ALA A 251 44.99 21.70 -31.63
CA ALA A 251 45.86 22.82 -31.97
C ALA A 251 47.27 22.35 -32.37
N GLN A 252 47.81 21.32 -31.74
CA GLN A 252 49.09 20.70 -32.08
C GLN A 252 49.00 19.88 -33.37
N THR A 253 47.98 19.03 -33.53
CA THR A 253 47.73 18.22 -34.73
C THR A 253 47.51 19.09 -35.97
N LYS A 254 46.91 20.28 -35.85
CA LYS A 254 46.83 21.24 -36.98
C LYS A 254 48.22 21.65 -37.48
N ARG A 255 49.20 21.81 -36.58
CA ARG A 255 50.58 22.10 -36.93
C ARG A 255 51.26 20.86 -37.51
N ASP A 256 51.07 19.69 -36.90
CA ASP A 256 51.64 18.44 -37.39
C ASP A 256 51.11 18.06 -38.77
N ASN A 257 49.84 18.34 -39.07
CA ASN A 257 49.26 18.18 -40.41
C ASN A 257 49.98 19.06 -41.46
N THR A 258 50.47 20.23 -41.06
CA THR A 258 51.26 21.09 -41.96
C THR A 258 52.62 20.46 -42.23
N VAL A 259 53.27 19.92 -41.20
CA VAL A 259 54.55 19.20 -41.33
C VAL A 259 54.38 17.93 -42.18
N MET A 260 53.29 17.19 -41.99
CA MET A 260 52.99 15.98 -42.75
C MET A 260 52.78 16.26 -44.23
N LYS A 261 52.10 17.37 -44.57
CA LYS A 261 51.99 17.84 -45.95
C LYS A 261 53.37 18.14 -46.55
N VAL A 262 54.27 18.76 -45.79
CA VAL A 262 55.65 19.06 -46.27
C VAL A 262 56.45 17.77 -46.51
N ILE A 263 56.39 16.79 -45.60
CA ILE A 263 57.08 15.50 -45.77
C ILE A 263 56.54 14.75 -46.99
N ALA A 264 55.23 14.74 -47.21
CA ALA A 264 54.61 14.11 -48.38
C ALA A 264 55.03 14.78 -49.70
N VAL A 265 55.17 16.11 -49.71
CA VAL A 265 55.71 16.84 -50.87
C VAL A 265 57.17 16.47 -51.10
N LEU A 266 57.98 16.40 -50.04
CA LEU A 266 59.38 16.05 -50.13
C LEU A 266 59.59 14.61 -50.66
N SER A 267 58.78 13.65 -50.21
CA SER A 267 58.83 12.26 -50.71
C SER A 267 58.39 12.15 -52.17
N ALA A 268 57.37 12.90 -52.58
CA ALA A 268 56.93 12.97 -53.97
C ALA A 268 58.00 13.57 -54.90
N LEU A 269 58.85 14.49 -54.41
CA LEU A 269 59.98 15.03 -55.16
C LEU A 269 61.16 14.05 -55.25
N PHE A 270 61.45 13.29 -54.20
CA PHE A 270 62.56 12.35 -54.19
C PHE A 270 62.31 11.08 -55.01
N LEU A 271 61.07 10.59 -55.09
CA LEU A 271 60.71 9.39 -55.85
C LEU A 271 61.17 9.40 -57.33
N PRO A 272 60.87 10.44 -58.14
CA PRO A 272 61.31 10.49 -59.53
C PRO A 272 62.83 10.71 -59.65
N GLY A 273 63.43 11.46 -58.72
CA GLY A 273 64.88 11.68 -58.71
C GLY A 273 65.68 10.39 -58.46
N THR A 274 65.22 9.56 -57.53
CA THR A 274 65.86 8.26 -57.24
C THR A 274 65.63 7.24 -58.35
N PHE A 275 64.46 7.24 -59.00
CA PHE A 275 64.19 6.40 -60.17
C PHE A 275 65.14 6.71 -61.34
N ILE A 276 65.40 7.99 -61.59
CA ILE A 276 66.34 8.40 -62.63
C ILE A 276 67.77 8.02 -62.22
N ALA A 277 68.18 8.30 -60.98
CA ALA A 277 69.52 7.95 -60.50
C ALA A 277 69.80 6.43 -60.58
N THR A 278 68.80 5.60 -60.28
CA THR A 278 68.91 4.14 -60.41
C THR A 278 68.97 3.69 -61.85
N LEU A 279 68.16 4.25 -62.76
CA LEU A 279 68.23 3.93 -64.19
C LEU A 279 69.61 4.21 -64.80
N PHE A 280 70.28 5.29 -64.39
CA PHE A 280 71.63 5.61 -64.85
C PHE A 280 72.74 4.83 -64.13
N SER A 281 72.42 4.20 -63.00
CA SER A 281 73.35 3.31 -62.29
C SER A 281 73.35 1.88 -62.86
N VAL A 282 72.39 1.51 -63.71
CA VAL A 282 72.39 0.19 -64.38
C VAL A 282 73.38 0.22 -65.55
N PRO A 283 74.29 -0.76 -65.70
CA PRO A 283 75.31 -0.80 -66.74
C PRO A 283 74.75 -1.20 -68.13
N VAL A 284 73.62 -0.62 -68.55
CA VAL A 284 73.06 -0.82 -69.91
C VAL A 284 73.72 0.13 -70.92
N PHE A 285 74.38 1.20 -70.44
CA PHE A 285 75.20 2.09 -71.27
C PHE A 285 76.67 1.68 -71.19
N ASN A 286 77.21 1.05 -72.23
CA ASN A 286 78.64 0.72 -72.34
C ASN A 286 79.48 2.00 -72.52
N TRP A 287 80.29 2.34 -71.52
CA TRP A 287 81.19 3.50 -71.48
C TRP A 287 82.58 3.25 -72.10
N ASP A 288 82.65 2.43 -73.16
CA ASP A 288 83.95 2.01 -73.72
C ASP A 288 84.18 2.59 -75.12
N GLN A 289 84.42 3.90 -75.19
CA GLN A 289 85.09 4.54 -76.33
C GLN A 289 85.62 5.94 -75.96
N GLU A 290 86.92 5.99 -75.66
CA GLU A 290 87.94 7.05 -75.84
C GLU A 290 87.68 8.55 -75.59
N ASN A 291 86.51 8.99 -75.12
CA ASN A 291 86.30 10.35 -74.64
C ASN A 291 85.49 10.33 -73.33
N PRO A 292 86.13 10.56 -72.16
CA PRO A 292 85.42 10.50 -70.87
C PRO A 292 84.38 11.62 -70.69
N ILE A 293 84.30 12.58 -71.62
CA ILE A 293 83.32 13.68 -71.64
C ILE A 293 82.82 13.88 -73.09
N GLY A 294 82.07 12.90 -73.61
CA GLY A 294 81.45 12.93 -74.94
C GLY A 294 79.97 13.38 -74.94
N PRO A 295 79.37 13.66 -76.12
CA PRO A 295 78.09 14.37 -76.32
C PRO A 295 76.83 13.66 -75.75
N HIS A 296 76.98 12.50 -75.13
CA HIS A 296 75.90 11.75 -74.48
C HIS A 296 75.43 12.37 -73.16
N PHE A 297 76.26 13.18 -72.49
CA PHE A 297 75.82 13.99 -71.35
C PHE A 297 74.72 14.98 -71.75
N LYS A 298 74.73 15.46 -73.01
CA LYS A 298 73.68 16.33 -73.55
C LYS A 298 72.37 15.56 -73.82
N THR A 299 72.46 14.30 -74.22
CA THR A 299 71.29 13.41 -74.40
C THR A 299 70.66 13.03 -73.07
N TYR A 300 71.46 12.78 -72.03
CA TYR A 300 70.99 12.62 -70.64
C TYR A 300 70.09 13.79 -70.25
N TRP A 301 70.59 15.03 -70.41
CA TRP A 301 69.84 16.26 -70.08
C TRP A 301 68.60 16.43 -70.95
N TYR A 302 68.60 15.93 -72.19
CA TYR A 302 67.46 16.05 -73.10
C TYR A 302 66.25 15.20 -72.68
N PHE A 303 66.45 14.03 -72.08
CA PHE A 303 65.34 13.16 -71.64
C PHE A 303 64.99 13.35 -70.16
N THR A 304 66.00 13.52 -69.30
CA THR A 304 65.79 13.65 -67.86
C THR A 304 65.16 14.99 -67.50
N ALA A 305 65.65 16.11 -68.03
CA ALA A 305 65.14 17.44 -67.69
C ALA A 305 63.64 17.60 -67.99
N PRO A 306 63.09 17.23 -69.18
CA PRO A 306 61.67 17.41 -69.43
C PRO A 306 60.79 16.46 -68.61
N ILE A 307 61.19 15.19 -68.43
CA ILE A 307 60.41 14.24 -67.61
C ILE A 307 60.34 14.70 -66.15
N THR A 308 61.48 15.13 -65.60
CA THR A 308 61.54 15.63 -64.22
C THR A 308 60.75 16.94 -64.08
N THR A 309 60.85 17.83 -65.06
CA THR A 309 60.08 19.08 -65.10
C THR A 309 58.59 18.81 -65.17
N VAL A 310 58.13 17.88 -66.01
CA VAL A 310 56.70 17.55 -66.15
C VAL A 310 56.13 16.94 -64.88
N LEU A 311 56.88 16.05 -64.20
CA LEU A 311 56.42 15.46 -62.94
C LEU A 311 56.41 16.48 -61.80
N VAL A 312 57.47 17.30 -61.67
CA VAL A 312 57.55 18.33 -60.63
C VAL A 312 56.52 19.43 -60.86
N VAL A 313 56.37 19.93 -62.10
CA VAL A 313 55.38 20.96 -62.44
C VAL A 313 53.97 20.40 -62.35
N GLY A 314 53.73 19.17 -62.82
CA GLY A 314 52.43 18.52 -62.73
C GLY A 314 51.99 18.30 -61.29
N PHE A 315 52.88 17.79 -60.43
CA PHE A 315 52.59 17.57 -59.01
C PHE A 315 52.48 18.89 -58.24
N SER A 316 53.35 19.86 -58.50
CA SER A 316 53.30 21.19 -57.87
C SER A 316 52.04 21.95 -58.28
N ALA A 317 51.65 21.91 -59.56
CA ALA A 317 50.41 22.52 -60.05
C ALA A 317 49.16 21.84 -59.47
N TRP A 318 49.14 20.50 -59.39
CA TRP A 318 48.05 19.77 -58.75
C TRP A 318 47.93 20.11 -57.26
N PHE A 319 49.06 20.18 -56.55
CA PHE A 319 49.12 20.53 -55.14
C PHE A 319 48.71 21.99 -54.88
N LEU A 320 49.16 22.94 -55.70
CA LEU A 320 48.76 24.35 -55.62
C LEU A 320 47.27 24.52 -55.91
N LYS A 321 46.74 23.79 -56.89
CA LYS A 321 45.31 23.77 -57.20
C LYS A 321 44.51 23.23 -56.02
N MET A 322 44.91 22.08 -55.47
CA MET A 322 44.27 21.50 -54.28
C MET A 322 44.27 22.48 -53.10
N ARG A 323 45.37 23.22 -52.90
CA ARG A 323 45.47 24.24 -51.85
C ARG A 323 44.62 25.50 -52.13
N TYR A 324 44.43 25.85 -53.40
CA TYR A 324 43.59 26.99 -53.80
C TYR A 324 42.11 26.66 -53.60
N ASP A 325 41.70 25.45 -53.98
CA ASP A 325 40.33 24.97 -53.83
C ASP A 325 39.96 24.88 -52.33
N ASP A 326 40.84 24.34 -51.47
CA ASP A 326 40.65 24.32 -50.01
C ASP A 326 40.42 25.73 -49.42
N ASN A 327 41.22 26.73 -49.82
CA ASN A 327 41.10 28.11 -49.33
C ASN A 327 39.82 28.82 -49.81
N LEU A 328 39.34 28.49 -51.02
CA LEU A 328 38.10 29.02 -51.57
C LEU A 328 36.88 28.47 -50.82
N GLU A 329 36.90 27.17 -50.52
CA GLU A 329 35.86 26.55 -49.70
C GLU A 329 35.85 27.07 -48.26
N GLU A 330 37.02 27.32 -47.67
CA GLU A 330 37.12 27.92 -46.33
C GLU A 330 36.54 29.34 -46.31
N LYS A 331 36.87 30.19 -47.29
CA LYS A 331 36.25 31.51 -47.44
C LYS A 331 34.73 31.42 -47.60
N ARG A 332 34.24 30.46 -48.39
CA ARG A 332 32.80 30.24 -48.57
C ARG A 332 32.13 29.86 -47.25
N ARG A 333 32.73 28.98 -46.45
CA ARG A 333 32.20 28.58 -45.14
C ARG A 333 32.13 29.73 -44.14
N VAL A 334 33.19 30.55 -44.06
CA VAL A 334 33.21 31.72 -43.16
C VAL A 334 32.18 32.79 -43.56
N HIS A 335 31.89 32.94 -44.85
CA HIS A 335 30.82 33.83 -45.29
C HIS A 335 29.44 33.32 -44.88
N ILE A 336 29.18 32.01 -44.99
CA ILE A 336 27.89 31.41 -44.62
C ILE A 336 27.62 31.52 -43.12
N THR A 337 28.59 31.22 -42.25
CA THR A 337 28.39 31.35 -40.79
C THR A 337 28.17 32.80 -40.34
N LYS A 338 28.79 33.77 -41.02
CA LYS A 338 28.54 35.20 -40.74
C LYS A 338 27.15 35.66 -41.18
N GLU A 339 26.55 35.03 -42.19
CA GLU A 339 25.16 35.30 -42.59
C GLU A 339 24.16 34.65 -41.61
N GLU A 340 24.48 33.47 -41.06
CA GLU A 340 23.66 32.80 -40.02
C GLU A 340 23.66 33.53 -38.66
N GLU A 341 24.77 34.17 -38.25
CA GLU A 341 24.83 34.95 -37.01
C GLU A 341 24.17 36.34 -37.13
N ALA A 342 23.89 36.80 -38.35
CA ALA A 342 23.35 38.14 -38.63
C ALA A 342 21.85 38.17 -38.96
N GLY A 343 21.21 37.00 -39.08
CA GLY A 343 19.75 36.83 -39.23
C GLY A 343 19.13 36.31 -37.94
#